data_AF-A0A961CEZ8-F1
#
_entry.id   AF-A0A961CEZ8-F1
#
_cell.length_a   1.000
_cell.length_b   1.000
_cell.length_c   1.000
_cell.angle_alpha   90.00
_cell.angle_beta   90.00
_cell.angle_gamma   90.00
#
_symmetry.space_group_name_H-M   'P 1'
#
loop_
_entity.id
_entity.type
_entity.pdbx_description
1 polymer ?
#
loop_
_entity_poly.entity_id
_entity_poly.type
_entity_poly.pdbx_seq_one_letter_code
_entity_poly.pdbx_strand_id
1 'polypeptide(L)'
;MPTTTRPPRRRDGRATRRTRALLGAAAATTGLLAASVVVAGATPAGPVTTAASGGAATPAAAVADGVIPAAIVDRYLARRPVVGSVTVVDVGGASAGDRILAATLQGVVNRSTARIYLRGADGQGGTVDQYWLDRYVDEGLVSVGATTDLGGALDAFAGEVAGFVVADAAEPWTINAATSIAGVHGAVVAMPDQIADL
;
A
#
# COMPACT_ATOMS: atom_id res chain seq x y z
N MET A 1 -27.01 63.77 -42.44
CA MET A 1 -27.31 62.43 -42.99
C MET A 1 -26.03 61.62 -43.04
N PRO A 2 -25.83 60.60 -42.18
CA PRO A 2 -24.72 59.66 -42.32
C PRO A 2 -25.20 58.32 -42.90
N THR A 3 -24.54 57.91 -43.99
CA THR A 3 -24.71 56.63 -44.70
C THR A 3 -23.98 55.50 -43.98
N THR A 4 -24.71 54.43 -43.66
CA THR A 4 -24.23 53.22 -42.97
C THR A 4 -23.68 52.20 -43.97
N THR A 5 -22.39 51.88 -43.89
CA THR A 5 -21.74 50.80 -44.68
C THR A 5 -21.68 49.51 -43.85
N ARG A 6 -22.33 48.45 -44.35
CA ARG A 6 -22.42 47.12 -43.75
C ARG A 6 -21.36 46.17 -44.36
N PRO A 7 -20.62 45.37 -43.56
CA PRO A 7 -19.63 44.43 -44.10
C PRO A 7 -20.24 43.07 -44.50
N PRO A 8 -19.55 42.28 -45.37
CA PRO A 8 -20.12 41.08 -46.00
C PRO A 8 -20.06 39.81 -45.12
N ARG A 9 -21.07 38.95 -45.28
CA ARG A 9 -21.24 37.66 -44.60
C ARG A 9 -20.26 36.60 -45.13
N ARG A 10 -19.56 35.93 -44.21
CA ARG A 10 -18.75 34.72 -44.44
C ARG A 10 -19.64 33.53 -44.85
N ARG A 11 -19.11 32.70 -45.74
CA ARG A 11 -19.73 31.50 -46.33
C ARG A 11 -19.20 30.27 -45.57
N ASP A 12 -20.07 29.58 -44.85
CA ASP A 12 -19.73 28.37 -44.10
C ASP A 12 -19.62 27.15 -45.02
N GLY A 13 -18.42 26.54 -45.04
CA GLY A 13 -18.17 25.26 -45.69
C GLY A 13 -18.40 24.10 -44.71
N ARG A 14 -19.42 23.28 -44.96
CA ARG A 14 -19.65 22.01 -44.26
C ARG A 14 -18.67 20.94 -44.76
N ALA A 15 -17.77 20.50 -43.89
CA ALA A 15 -16.96 19.30 -44.07
C ALA A 15 -17.73 18.07 -43.57
N THR A 16 -17.99 17.13 -44.47
CA THR A 16 -18.55 15.80 -44.22
C THR A 16 -17.48 14.86 -43.66
N ARG A 17 -17.58 14.44 -42.40
CA ARG A 17 -16.82 13.31 -41.86
C ARG A 17 -17.70 12.07 -41.81
N ARG A 18 -17.31 11.05 -42.57
CA ARG A 18 -17.90 9.71 -42.61
C ARG A 18 -17.41 8.92 -41.39
N THR A 19 -18.32 8.53 -40.52
CA THR A 19 -18.07 7.62 -39.40
C THR A 19 -18.07 6.19 -39.91
N ARG A 20 -16.94 5.49 -39.82
CA ARG A 20 -16.86 4.04 -40.00
C ARG A 20 -17.21 3.38 -38.67
N ALA A 21 -18.33 2.68 -38.63
CA ALA A 21 -18.57 1.64 -37.63
C ALA A 21 -17.90 0.36 -38.13
N LEU A 22 -17.06 -0.24 -37.29
CA LEU A 22 -16.63 -1.62 -37.44
C LEU A 22 -16.90 -2.35 -36.13
N LEU A 23 -17.88 -3.24 -36.21
CA LEU A 23 -18.07 -4.38 -35.32
C LEU A 23 -16.77 -5.20 -35.28
N GLY A 24 -16.36 -5.62 -34.09
CA GLY A 24 -15.33 -6.63 -33.87
C GLY A 24 -15.69 -7.44 -32.64
N ALA A 25 -15.97 -8.72 -32.85
CA ALA A 25 -16.63 -9.66 -31.95
C ALA A 25 -15.88 -9.90 -30.63
N ALA A 26 -16.68 -10.08 -29.58
CA ALA A 26 -16.27 -10.69 -28.32
C ALA A 26 -15.91 -12.17 -28.52
N ALA A 27 -14.73 -12.57 -28.06
CA ALA A 27 -14.37 -13.96 -27.84
C ALA A 27 -13.98 -14.11 -26.37
N ALA A 28 -14.95 -14.45 -25.54
CA ALA A 28 -14.72 -14.91 -24.18
C ALA A 28 -14.01 -16.27 -24.26
N THR A 29 -12.74 -16.30 -23.88
CA THR A 29 -12.01 -17.54 -23.61
C THR A 29 -11.82 -17.65 -22.11
N THR A 30 -12.61 -18.54 -21.53
CA THR A 30 -12.55 -18.95 -20.12
C THR A 30 -11.23 -19.68 -19.88
N GLY A 31 -10.20 -18.94 -19.49
CA GLY A 31 -8.91 -19.48 -19.08
C GLY A 31 -8.83 -19.54 -17.56
N LEU A 32 -9.08 -20.71 -16.99
CA LEU A 32 -8.80 -21.03 -15.58
C LEU A 32 -7.28 -20.97 -15.38
N LEU A 33 -6.74 -19.82 -14.94
CA LEU A 33 -5.34 -19.69 -14.55
C LEU A 33 -5.17 -20.23 -13.14
N ALA A 34 -4.68 -21.46 -13.06
CA ALA A 34 -4.21 -22.08 -11.83
C ALA A 34 -3.11 -21.21 -11.20
N ALA A 35 -3.32 -20.83 -9.94
CA ALA A 35 -2.30 -20.21 -9.10
C ALA A 35 -1.04 -21.10 -9.09
N SER A 36 0.02 -20.63 -9.73
CA SER A 36 1.29 -21.35 -9.81
C SER A 36 2.15 -20.94 -8.62
N VAL A 37 2.17 -21.79 -7.60
CA VAL A 37 3.13 -21.71 -6.48
C VAL A 37 4.39 -22.45 -6.92
N VAL A 38 5.50 -21.74 -7.12
CA VAL A 38 6.83 -22.36 -7.29
C VAL A 38 7.49 -22.45 -5.91
N VAL A 39 7.44 -23.62 -5.30
CA VAL A 39 8.20 -23.94 -4.07
C VAL A 39 9.25 -24.98 -4.41
N ALA A 40 10.52 -24.57 -4.39
CA ALA A 40 11.65 -25.49 -4.42
C ALA A 40 11.70 -26.25 -3.08
N GLY A 41 11.65 -27.58 -3.17
CA GLY A 41 11.50 -28.47 -2.03
C GLY A 41 12.68 -28.46 -1.05
N ALA A 42 12.36 -28.30 0.22
CA ALA A 42 13.18 -28.72 1.35
C ALA A 42 12.32 -29.63 2.24
N THR A 43 12.66 -30.90 2.30
CA THR A 43 12.09 -31.89 3.23
C THR A 43 12.54 -31.57 4.65
N PRO A 44 11.66 -31.76 5.66
CA PRO A 44 12.13 -32.13 6.97
C PRO A 44 11.52 -33.46 7.44
N ALA A 45 12.43 -34.28 7.96
CA ALA A 45 12.17 -35.52 8.68
C ALA A 45 11.68 -35.23 10.12
N GLY A 46 10.90 -36.17 10.66
CA GLY A 46 10.83 -36.43 12.11
C GLY A 46 9.44 -36.29 12.73
N PRO A 47 8.98 -37.29 13.52
CA PRO A 47 7.70 -37.19 14.22
C PRO A 47 7.85 -36.28 15.43
N VAL A 48 6.95 -35.30 15.57
CA VAL A 48 6.88 -34.42 16.74
C VAL A 48 6.07 -35.12 17.83
N THR A 49 6.75 -35.51 18.90
CA THR A 49 6.19 -36.09 20.12
C THR A 49 5.27 -35.08 20.82
N THR A 50 4.05 -35.49 21.14
CA THR A 50 3.09 -34.73 21.94
C THR A 50 3.57 -34.62 23.38
N ALA A 51 4.08 -33.45 23.78
CA ALA A 51 4.39 -33.12 25.17
C ALA A 51 3.16 -32.53 25.86
N ALA A 52 2.88 -33.04 27.05
CA ALA A 52 1.71 -32.75 27.87
C ALA A 52 1.54 -31.27 28.24
N SER A 53 0.28 -30.84 28.29
CA SER A 53 -0.18 -29.53 28.75
C SER A 53 0.14 -29.30 30.23
N GLY A 54 1.20 -28.52 30.50
CA GLY A 54 1.42 -27.89 31.80
C GLY A 54 0.49 -26.68 31.97
N GLY A 55 -0.23 -26.62 33.08
CA GLY A 55 -1.35 -25.72 33.32
C GLY A 55 -1.05 -24.24 33.09
N ALA A 56 -1.91 -23.61 32.28
CA ALA A 56 -2.00 -22.16 32.21
C ALA A 56 -2.55 -21.64 33.54
N ALA A 57 -1.67 -21.09 34.39
CA ALA A 57 -2.09 -20.21 35.46
C ALA A 57 -2.78 -19.00 34.82
N THR A 58 -4.10 -18.89 34.99
CA THR A 58 -4.87 -17.71 34.62
C THR A 58 -4.46 -16.55 35.54
N PRO A 59 -3.85 -15.46 35.06
CA PRO A 59 -3.90 -14.23 35.83
C PRO A 59 -5.25 -13.61 35.53
N ALA A 60 -6.21 -13.82 36.42
CA ALA A 60 -7.38 -12.96 36.50
C ALA A 60 -6.90 -11.59 37.01
N ALA A 61 -6.32 -10.78 36.12
CA ALA A 61 -6.03 -9.40 36.39
C ALA A 61 -7.35 -8.64 36.33
N ALA A 62 -7.87 -8.29 37.51
CA ALA A 62 -8.95 -7.34 37.66
C ALA A 62 -8.61 -6.06 36.89
N VAL A 63 -9.40 -5.73 35.88
CA VAL A 63 -9.36 -4.44 35.22
C VAL A 63 -9.98 -3.44 36.19
N ALA A 64 -9.15 -2.85 37.05
CA ALA A 64 -9.55 -1.80 37.96
C ALA A 64 -9.77 -0.49 37.18
N ASP A 65 -10.98 0.04 37.26
CA ASP A 65 -11.42 1.42 36.98
C ASP A 65 -10.49 2.28 36.11
N GLY A 66 -10.37 1.98 34.81
CA GLY A 66 -9.80 2.90 33.82
C GLY A 66 -8.35 3.38 34.04
N VAL A 67 -7.66 2.91 35.08
CA VAL A 67 -6.28 3.28 35.39
C VAL A 67 -5.37 2.25 34.75
N ILE A 68 -4.64 2.67 33.71
CA ILE A 68 -3.58 1.85 33.11
C ILE A 68 -2.58 1.50 34.22
N PRO A 69 -2.32 0.21 34.50
CA PRO A 69 -1.40 -0.18 35.57
C PRO A 69 -0.02 0.47 35.38
N ALA A 70 0.57 1.00 36.45
CA ALA A 70 1.87 1.69 36.39
C ALA A 70 2.97 0.84 35.70
N ALA A 71 2.94 -0.48 35.89
CA ALA A 71 3.84 -1.41 35.21
C ALA A 71 3.72 -1.41 33.68
N ILE A 72 2.54 -1.13 33.13
CA ILE A 72 2.33 -0.97 31.67
C ILE A 72 2.86 0.39 31.22
N VAL A 73 2.62 1.44 32.00
CA VAL A 73 3.12 2.80 31.72
C VAL A 73 4.65 2.80 31.67
N ASP A 74 5.30 2.29 32.71
CA ASP A 74 6.77 2.27 32.82
C ASP A 74 7.42 1.41 31.74
N ARG A 75 6.78 0.28 31.38
CA ARG A 75 7.32 -0.65 30.40
C ARG A 75 7.16 -0.17 28.96
N TYR A 76 6.02 0.42 28.61
CA TYR A 76 5.65 0.69 27.22
C TYR A 76 5.46 2.16 26.87
N LEU A 77 5.06 3.02 27.81
CA LEU A 77 4.71 4.42 27.53
C LEU A 77 5.83 5.41 27.89
N ALA A 78 6.66 5.08 28.88
CA ALA A 78 7.78 5.92 29.30
C ALA A 78 8.96 5.92 28.30
N ARG A 79 9.04 4.90 27.43
CA ARG A 79 10.07 4.80 26.39
C ARG A 79 9.58 5.45 25.11
N ARG A 80 10.14 6.62 24.77
CA ARG A 80 9.99 7.23 23.45
C ARG A 80 11.06 6.68 22.51
N PRO A 81 10.69 5.93 21.46
CA PRO A 81 11.66 5.54 20.45
C PRO A 81 12.04 6.78 19.64
N VAL A 82 13.34 7.05 19.55
CA VAL A 82 13.86 7.92 18.49
C VAL A 82 14.03 7.02 17.28
N VAL A 83 13.20 7.26 16.27
CA VAL A 83 13.36 6.60 14.98
C VAL A 83 14.25 7.50 14.11
N GLY A 84 15.10 6.89 13.29
CA GLY A 84 16.14 7.60 12.56
C GLY A 84 15.60 8.51 11.43
N SER A 85 16.37 8.57 10.36
CA SER A 85 15.92 9.25 9.14
C SER A 85 14.90 8.41 8.40
N VAL A 86 13.77 9.02 8.01
CA VAL A 86 12.71 8.37 7.21
C VAL A 86 12.62 9.00 5.81
N THR A 87 12.25 8.17 4.86
CA THR A 87 11.81 8.56 3.52
C THR A 87 10.30 8.74 3.54
N VAL A 88 9.83 9.95 3.19
CA VAL A 88 8.41 10.24 3.03
C VAL A 88 7.99 9.85 1.62
N VAL A 89 6.97 9.00 1.50
CA VAL A 89 6.44 8.55 0.22
C VAL A 89 5.05 9.14 0.05
N ASP A 90 4.88 10.02 -0.93
CA ASP A 90 3.59 10.63 -1.24
C ASP A 90 2.75 9.74 -2.15
N VAL A 91 1.60 9.30 -1.65
CA VAL A 91 0.61 8.48 -2.35
C VAL A 91 -0.76 9.15 -2.41
N GLY A 92 -0.83 10.47 -2.17
CA GLY A 92 -2.09 11.21 -2.15
C GLY A 92 -2.84 11.20 -3.50
N GLY A 93 -2.09 11.13 -4.61
CA GLY A 93 -2.65 10.99 -5.96
C GLY A 93 -2.73 9.55 -6.48
N ALA A 94 -2.29 8.57 -5.70
CA ALA A 94 -2.13 7.20 -6.15
C ALA A 94 -3.47 6.45 -6.23
N SER A 95 -3.50 5.36 -7.01
CA SER A 95 -4.67 4.47 -7.06
C SER A 95 -4.86 3.71 -5.73
N ALA A 96 -6.01 3.04 -5.57
CA ALA A 96 -6.21 2.17 -4.40
C ALA A 96 -5.21 1.00 -4.36
N GLY A 97 -4.88 0.42 -5.53
CA GLY A 97 -3.86 -0.62 -5.65
C GLY A 97 -2.48 -0.10 -5.27
N ASP A 98 -2.11 1.08 -5.73
CA ASP A 98 -0.81 1.71 -5.40
C ASP A 98 -0.69 2.01 -3.91
N ARG A 99 -1.78 2.43 -3.25
CA ARG A 99 -1.78 2.61 -1.80
C ARG A 99 -1.59 1.29 -1.05
N ILE A 100 -2.17 0.19 -1.53
CA ILE A 100 -1.96 -1.15 -0.95
C ILE A 100 -0.51 -1.62 -1.14
N LEU A 101 0.03 -1.42 -2.34
CA LEU A 101 1.43 -1.70 -2.66
C LEU A 101 2.37 -0.89 -1.76
N ALA A 102 2.14 0.42 -1.61
CA ALA A 102 2.90 1.30 -0.74
C ALA A 102 2.82 0.87 0.75
N ALA A 103 1.63 0.52 1.24
CA ALA A 103 1.43 0.08 2.62
C ALA A 103 2.17 -1.24 2.92
N THR A 104 2.14 -2.18 1.97
CA THR A 104 2.86 -3.46 2.13
C THR A 104 4.37 -3.29 2.01
N LEU A 105 4.86 -2.42 1.11
CA LEU A 105 6.26 -2.01 1.05
C LEU A 105 6.71 -1.39 2.38
N GLN A 106 5.93 -0.45 2.93
CA GLN A 106 6.20 0.14 4.23
C GLN A 106 6.28 -0.96 5.31
N GLY A 107 5.40 -1.95 5.29
CA GLY A 107 5.44 -3.09 6.21
C GLY A 107 6.72 -3.91 6.12
N VAL A 108 7.21 -4.19 4.90
CA VAL A 108 8.48 -4.92 4.67
C VAL A 108 9.67 -4.10 5.16
N VAL A 109 9.76 -2.84 4.74
CA VAL A 109 10.91 -1.97 5.03
C VAL A 109 10.93 -1.56 6.51
N ASN A 110 9.77 -1.34 7.13
CA ASN A 110 9.68 -0.93 8.54
C ASN A 110 9.73 -2.10 9.54
N ARG A 111 10.01 -3.33 9.08
CA ARG A 111 9.95 -4.54 9.92
C ARG A 111 10.84 -4.46 11.17
N SER A 112 12.03 -3.87 11.06
CA SER A 112 12.96 -3.70 12.20
C SER A 112 13.12 -2.25 12.64
N THR A 113 13.01 -1.30 11.69
CA THR A 113 13.26 0.12 11.93
C THR A 113 12.36 0.95 11.02
N ALA A 114 11.69 1.96 11.57
CA ALA A 114 10.89 2.88 10.77
C ALA A 114 11.80 3.68 9.80
N ARG A 115 11.59 3.47 8.49
CA ARG A 115 12.35 4.08 7.39
C ARG A 115 11.44 4.65 6.30
N ILE A 116 10.20 4.20 6.18
CA ILE A 116 9.18 4.75 5.28
C ILE A 116 8.04 5.38 6.09
N TYR A 117 7.64 6.58 5.70
CA TYR A 117 6.43 7.24 6.16
C TYR A 117 5.53 7.53 4.96
N LEU A 118 4.29 7.04 4.96
CA LEU A 118 3.35 7.30 3.87
C LEU A 118 2.55 8.56 4.12
N ARG A 119 2.40 9.38 3.08
CA ARG A 119 1.53 10.57 3.07
C ARG A 119 0.41 10.39 2.04
N GLY A 120 -0.82 10.65 2.44
CA GLY A 120 -2.01 10.46 1.61
C GLY A 120 -2.47 9.01 1.54
N ALA A 121 -2.10 8.18 2.51
CA ALA A 121 -2.44 6.74 2.53
C ALA A 121 -3.95 6.51 2.74
N ASP A 122 -4.62 7.46 3.39
CA ASP A 122 -6.07 7.45 3.61
C ASP A 122 -6.88 7.78 2.34
N GLY A 123 -6.23 8.37 1.32
CA GLY A 123 -6.86 8.83 0.08
C GLY A 123 -7.50 10.21 0.19
N GLN A 124 -7.25 10.97 1.26
CA GLN A 124 -7.78 12.32 1.50
C GLN A 124 -6.70 13.41 1.33
N GLY A 125 -5.71 13.19 0.47
CA GLY A 125 -4.72 14.21 0.11
C GLY A 125 -3.63 14.47 1.15
N GLY A 126 -3.56 13.66 2.21
CA GLY A 126 -2.39 13.59 3.09
C GLY A 126 -2.21 14.74 4.08
N THR A 127 -3.25 15.55 4.33
CA THR A 127 -3.18 16.64 5.33
C THR A 127 -3.04 16.09 6.75
N VAL A 128 -3.77 15.02 7.09
CA VAL A 128 -3.67 14.37 8.41
C VAL A 128 -2.30 13.73 8.58
N ASP A 129 -1.81 13.03 7.54
CA ASP A 129 -0.48 12.41 7.57
C ASP A 129 0.62 13.46 7.69
N GLN A 130 0.50 14.61 7.03
CA GLN A 130 1.45 15.71 7.16
C GLN A 130 1.47 16.28 8.57
N TYR A 131 0.29 16.49 9.17
CA TYR A 131 0.20 16.99 10.54
C TYR A 131 0.96 16.10 11.54
N TRP A 132 0.81 14.77 11.42
CA TRP A 132 1.52 13.84 12.30
C TRP A 132 3.02 13.80 12.02
N LEU A 133 3.44 13.87 10.74
CA LEU A 133 4.84 13.96 10.39
C LEU A 133 5.50 15.20 11.01
N ASP A 134 4.89 16.37 10.85
CA ASP A 134 5.38 17.63 11.42
C ASP A 134 5.49 17.52 12.94
N ARG A 135 4.46 16.97 13.59
CA ARG A 135 4.46 16.72 15.03
C ARG A 135 5.61 15.81 15.47
N TYR A 136 5.92 14.76 14.72
CA TYR A 136 7.02 13.84 15.05
C TYR A 136 8.40 14.47 14.83
N VAL A 137 8.55 15.32 13.81
CA VAL A 137 9.78 16.07 13.56
C VAL A 137 10.00 17.12 14.66
N ASP A 138 8.96 17.86 15.04
CA ASP A 138 9.03 18.88 16.10
C ASP A 138 9.41 18.31 17.46
N GLU A 139 8.96 17.09 17.76
CA GLU A 139 9.35 16.37 18.98
C GLU A 139 10.72 15.70 18.90
N GLY A 140 11.41 15.79 17.77
CA GLY A 140 12.69 15.11 17.54
C GLY A 140 12.59 13.58 17.53
N LEU A 141 11.39 13.05 17.27
CA LEU A 141 11.16 11.60 17.20
C LEU A 141 11.60 11.01 15.86
N VAL A 142 11.52 11.80 14.80
CA VAL A 142 11.81 11.44 13.41
C VAL A 142 12.61 12.57 12.75
N SER A 143 13.44 12.23 11.76
CA SER A 143 13.99 13.22 10.81
C SER A 143 13.62 12.84 9.38
N VAL A 144 13.28 13.82 8.54
CA VAL A 144 13.00 13.57 7.11
C VAL A 144 14.31 13.56 6.33
N GLY A 145 14.66 12.42 5.74
CA GLY A 145 15.85 12.27 4.90
C GLY A 145 15.59 12.56 3.43
N ALA A 146 14.47 12.06 2.92
CA ALA A 146 14.06 12.23 1.53
C ALA A 146 12.53 12.24 1.41
N THR A 147 12.04 12.82 0.32
CA THR A 147 10.64 12.74 -0.09
C THR A 147 10.59 12.22 -1.53
N THR A 148 9.74 11.24 -1.80
CA THR A 148 9.62 10.59 -3.11
C THR A 148 8.18 10.14 -3.37
N ASP A 149 7.91 9.62 -4.56
CA ASP A 149 6.66 8.95 -4.91
C ASP A 149 6.81 7.42 -4.78
N LEU A 150 5.75 6.68 -5.10
CA LEU A 150 5.77 5.22 -4.99
C LEU A 150 6.86 4.59 -5.89
N GLY A 151 7.05 5.08 -7.11
CA GLY A 151 8.07 4.56 -8.02
C GLY A 151 9.48 4.72 -7.45
N GLY A 152 9.83 5.92 -6.99
CA GLY A 152 11.13 6.15 -6.37
C GLY A 152 11.33 5.38 -5.06
N ALA A 153 10.25 5.09 -4.32
CA ALA A 153 10.32 4.21 -3.15
C ALA A 153 10.58 2.75 -3.56
N LEU A 154 9.91 2.23 -4.59
CA LEU A 154 10.16 0.88 -5.10
C LEU A 154 11.60 0.73 -5.58
N ASP A 155 12.12 1.71 -6.33
CA ASP A 155 13.51 1.72 -6.79
C ASP A 155 14.50 1.73 -5.61
N ALA A 156 14.26 2.56 -4.60
CA ALA A 156 15.14 2.70 -3.45
C ALA A 156 15.19 1.44 -2.57
N PHE A 157 14.09 0.68 -2.51
CA PHE A 157 13.93 -0.46 -1.60
C PHE A 157 13.77 -1.82 -2.30
N ALA A 158 13.95 -1.88 -3.63
CA ALA A 158 13.79 -3.11 -4.42
C ALA A 158 14.60 -4.30 -3.87
N GLY A 159 15.82 -4.04 -3.38
CA GLY A 159 16.70 -5.07 -2.82
C GLY A 159 16.23 -5.69 -1.50
N GLU A 160 15.20 -5.13 -0.88
CA GLU A 160 14.63 -5.63 0.39
C GLU A 160 13.34 -6.42 0.19
N VAL A 161 12.77 -6.37 -1.01
CA VAL A 161 11.52 -7.03 -1.35
C VAL A 161 11.84 -8.38 -1.99
N ALA A 162 11.32 -9.46 -1.41
CA ALA A 162 11.57 -10.82 -1.90
C ALA A 162 10.75 -11.18 -3.16
N GLY A 163 9.72 -10.39 -3.48
CA GLY A 163 8.81 -10.58 -4.61
C GLY A 163 7.45 -9.94 -4.35
N PHE A 164 6.42 -10.40 -5.06
CA PHE A 164 5.06 -9.90 -4.90
C PHE A 164 4.03 -11.04 -4.80
N VAL A 165 2.89 -10.75 -4.19
CA VAL A 165 1.70 -11.60 -4.14
C VAL A 165 0.56 -10.86 -4.83
N VAL A 166 -0.01 -11.48 -5.86
CA VAL A 166 -1.11 -10.87 -6.62
C VAL A 166 -2.43 -11.09 -5.88
N ALA A 167 -3.14 -10.00 -5.60
CA ALA A 167 -4.52 -10.06 -5.12
C ALA A 167 -5.49 -10.09 -6.31
N ASP A 168 -6.63 -10.78 -6.15
CA ASP A 168 -7.67 -10.80 -7.17
C ASP A 168 -8.61 -9.60 -6.98
N ALA A 169 -8.63 -8.71 -7.97
CA ALA A 169 -9.49 -7.54 -7.97
C ALA A 169 -10.99 -7.89 -8.03
N ALA A 170 -11.35 -9.07 -8.58
CA ALA A 170 -12.73 -9.54 -8.60
C ALA A 170 -13.22 -10.01 -7.23
N GLU A 171 -12.28 -10.30 -6.32
CA GLU A 171 -12.58 -10.89 -5.02
C GLU A 171 -11.84 -10.14 -3.89
N PRO A 172 -12.43 -9.05 -3.37
CA PRO A 172 -11.72 -8.09 -2.50
C PRO A 172 -11.14 -8.68 -1.20
N TRP A 173 -11.70 -9.80 -0.69
CA TRP A 173 -11.14 -10.43 0.52
C TRP A 173 -9.75 -11.00 0.30
N THR A 174 -9.37 -11.27 -0.96
CA THR A 174 -8.04 -11.80 -1.31
C THR A 174 -6.92 -10.80 -0.97
N ILE A 175 -7.21 -9.51 -0.85
CA ILE A 175 -6.23 -8.48 -0.45
C ILE A 175 -5.66 -8.77 0.94
N ASN A 176 -6.51 -9.15 1.89
CA ASN A 176 -6.08 -9.46 3.25
C ASN A 176 -5.28 -10.77 3.32
N ALA A 177 -5.68 -11.77 2.51
CA ALA A 177 -4.93 -13.02 2.37
C ALA A 177 -3.55 -12.77 1.75
N ALA A 178 -3.50 -12.01 0.65
CA ALA A 178 -2.26 -11.61 -0.01
C ALA A 178 -1.35 -10.82 0.93
N THR A 179 -1.89 -9.89 1.72
CA THR A 179 -1.13 -9.11 2.71
C THR A 179 -0.50 -10.00 3.78
N SER A 180 -1.25 -11.00 4.26
CA SER A 180 -0.75 -11.94 5.28
C SER A 180 0.39 -12.80 4.73
N ILE A 181 0.22 -13.32 3.52
CA ILE A 181 1.25 -14.11 2.82
C ILE A 181 2.48 -13.23 2.55
N ALA A 182 2.27 -12.03 2.00
CA ALA A 182 3.32 -11.07 1.70
C ALA A 182 4.15 -10.71 2.95
N GLY A 183 3.51 -10.47 4.10
CA GLY A 183 4.18 -10.19 5.36
C GLY A 183 5.07 -11.32 5.87
N VAL A 184 4.63 -12.59 5.71
CA VAL A 184 5.44 -13.77 6.07
C VAL A 184 6.65 -13.90 5.15
N HIS A 185 6.46 -13.68 3.84
CA HIS A 185 7.48 -13.89 2.82
C HIS A 185 8.39 -12.68 2.55
N GLY A 186 8.14 -11.52 3.18
CA GLY A 186 8.88 -10.29 2.87
C GLY A 186 8.60 -9.78 1.44
N ALA A 187 7.41 -10.05 0.94
CA ALA A 187 6.93 -9.63 -0.37
C ALA A 187 5.96 -8.44 -0.23
N VAL A 188 5.59 -7.85 -1.36
CA VAL A 188 4.56 -6.80 -1.44
C VAL A 188 3.27 -7.34 -2.08
N VAL A 189 2.15 -6.63 -1.90
CA VAL A 189 0.90 -6.97 -2.60
C VAL A 189 0.78 -6.15 -3.87
N ALA A 190 0.45 -6.81 -4.97
CA ALA A 190 0.21 -6.19 -6.26
C ALA A 190 -1.19 -6.52 -6.77
N MET A 191 -1.82 -5.56 -7.44
CA MET A 191 -3.02 -5.77 -8.24
C MET A 191 -2.61 -6.19 -9.67
N PRO A 192 -3.50 -6.86 -10.43
CA PRO A 192 -3.15 -7.38 -11.75
C PRO A 192 -2.64 -6.33 -12.75
N ASP A 193 -3.11 -5.09 -12.63
CA ASP A 193 -2.71 -3.94 -13.46
C ASP A 193 -1.32 -3.39 -13.13
N GLN A 194 -0.76 -3.71 -11.96
CA GLN A 194 0.55 -3.23 -11.51
C GLN A 194 1.72 -4.15 -11.90
N ILE A 195 1.44 -5.37 -12.37
CA ILE A 195 2.48 -6.41 -12.59
C ILE A 195 3.50 -5.98 -13.65
N ALA A 196 3.12 -5.16 -14.63
CA ALA A 196 4.03 -4.72 -15.68
C ALA A 196 5.09 -3.70 -15.19
N ASP A 197 4.84 -3.08 -14.03
CA ASP A 197 5.63 -1.98 -13.50
C ASP A 197 6.46 -2.39 -12.26
N LEU A 198 6.46 -3.69 -11.89
CA LEU A 198 7.19 -4.31 -10.77
C LEU A 198 8.32 -5.23 -11.27
#